data_AF-A0A437MRY3-F1
#
_entry.id   AF-A0A437MRY3-F1
#
_cell.length_a   1.000
_cell.length_b   1.000
_cell.length_c   1.000
_cell.angle_alpha   90.00
_cell.angle_beta   90.00
_cell.angle_gamma   90.00
#
_symmetry.space_group_name_H-M   'P 1'
#
loop_
_entity.id
_entity.type
_entity.pdbx_description
1 polymer ?
#
loop_
_entity_poly.entity_id
_entity_poly.type
_entity_poly.pdbx_seq_one_letter_code
_entity_poly.pdbx_strand_id
1 'polypeptide(L)'
;MDPSLGVTLVFLGFLALIFGAVYLRNKERMAMIERGMDPRGGQKPTPSPYVYLKWAMLLIGSGVGLLFASVFTRTILVGNEAENTGIYFALIFIFGGIGLLISHLIEKKELHKLD
;
A
#
# COMPACT_ATOMS: atom_id res chain seq x y z
N MET A 1 19.25 24.97 19.26
CA MET A 1 18.44 24.76 18.04
C MET A 1 17.46 23.67 18.37
N ASP A 2 16.19 24.01 18.49
CA ASP A 2 15.17 23.09 19.02
C ASP A 2 14.90 21.97 18.00
N PRO A 3 15.05 20.69 18.39
CA PRO A 3 14.87 19.55 17.49
C PRO A 3 13.50 19.48 16.79
N SER A 4 12.49 20.17 17.34
CA SER A 4 11.13 20.25 16.79
C SER A 4 11.04 21.02 15.47
N LEU A 5 11.87 22.05 15.25
CA LEU A 5 11.81 22.89 14.04
C LEU A 5 12.23 22.13 12.78
N GLY A 6 13.22 21.24 12.90
CA GLY A 6 13.67 20.40 11.80
C GLY A 6 12.60 19.44 11.32
N VAL A 7 11.87 18.82 12.25
CA VAL A 7 10.76 17.90 11.94
C VAL A 7 9.64 18.66 11.22
N THR A 8 9.25 19.84 11.72
CA THR A 8 8.21 20.66 11.09
C THR A 8 8.57 21.05 9.65
N LEU A 9 9.81 21.43 9.38
CA LEU A 9 10.27 21.81 8.04
C LEU A 9 10.21 20.63 7.06
N VAL A 10 10.65 19.45 7.50
CA VAL A 10 10.62 18.23 6.67
C VAL A 10 9.18 17.83 6.35
N PHE A 11 8.28 17.90 7.33
CA PHE A 11 6.85 17.63 7.12
C PHE A 11 6.22 18.61 6.13
N LEU A 12 6.51 19.91 6.27
CA LEU A 12 6.00 20.94 5.38
C LEU A 12 6.52 20.77 3.95
N GLY A 13 7.82 20.46 3.81
CA GLY A 13 8.45 20.20 2.51
C GLY A 13 7.89 18.97 1.82
N PHE A 14 7.64 17.88 2.57
CA PHE A 14 7.02 16.68 2.03
C PHE A 14 5.60 16.93 1.52
N LEU A 15 4.79 17.68 2.28
CA LEU A 15 3.44 18.07 1.87
C LEU A 15 3.46 18.94 0.60
N ALA A 16 4.38 19.92 0.54
CA ALA A 16 4.55 20.78 -0.62
C ALA A 16 4.98 20.00 -1.87
N LEU A 17 5.83 18.99 -1.72
CA LEU A 17 6.27 18.13 -2.82
C LEU A 17 5.11 17.28 -3.35
N ILE A 18 4.34 16.64 -2.46
CA ILE A 18 3.13 15.88 -2.86
C ILE A 18 2.15 16.79 -3.59
N PHE A 19 1.88 17.97 -3.03
CA PHE A 19 0.97 18.93 -3.63
C PHE A 19 1.46 19.39 -5.00
N GLY A 20 2.76 19.71 -5.13
CA GLY A 20 3.39 20.09 -6.38
C GLY A 20 3.31 18.98 -7.44
N ALA A 21 3.58 17.74 -7.06
CA ALA A 21 3.49 16.58 -7.95
C ALA A 21 2.07 16.35 -8.47
N VAL A 22 1.05 16.44 -7.60
CA VAL A 22 -0.35 16.31 -7.99
C VAL A 22 -0.79 17.47 -8.88
N TYR A 23 -0.40 18.69 -8.54
CA TYR A 23 -0.72 19.89 -9.32
C TYR A 23 -0.14 19.80 -10.75
N LEU A 24 1.14 19.42 -10.87
CA LEU A 24 1.80 19.28 -12.16
C LEU A 24 1.15 18.19 -13.02
N ARG A 25 0.84 17.04 -12.41
CA ARG A 25 0.15 15.93 -13.09
C ARG A 25 -1.24 16.32 -13.60
N ASN A 26 -1.99 17.14 -12.85
CA ASN A 26 -3.28 17.64 -13.31
C ASN A 26 -3.12 18.66 -14.45
N LYS A 27 -2.09 19.51 -14.40
CA LYS A 27 -1.80 20.47 -15.46
C LYS A 27 -1.40 19.78 -16.77
N GLU A 28 -0.58 18.73 -16.69
CA GLU A 28 -0.23 17.90 -17.84
C GLU A 28 -1.45 17.23 -18.47
N ARG A 29 -2.38 16.73 -17.64
CA ARG A 29 -3.64 16.13 -18.12
C ARG A 29 -4.52 17.13 -18.86
N MET A 30 -4.64 18.37 -18.38
CA MET A 30 -5.39 19.41 -19.09
C MET A 30 -4.72 19.77 -20.41
N ALA A 31 -3.39 19.93 -20.43
CA ALA A 31 -2.65 20.23 -21.65
C ALA A 31 -2.75 19.11 -22.71
N MET A 32 -2.92 17.84 -22.29
CA MET A 32 -3.19 16.74 -23.21
C MET A 32 -4.60 16.85 -23.83
N ILE A 33 -5.63 17.13 -23.02
CA ILE A 33 -7.02 17.32 -23.50
C ILE A 33 -7.09 18.50 -24.50
N GLU A 34 -6.45 19.62 -24.17
CA GLU A 34 -6.41 20.82 -25.04
C GLU A 34 -5.72 20.57 -26.37
N ARG A 35 -4.75 19.63 -26.41
CA ARG A 35 -4.07 19.20 -27.63
C ARG A 35 -4.81 18.09 -28.39
N GLY A 36 -6.03 17.74 -27.98
CA GLY A 36 -6.83 16.69 -28.58
C GLY A 36 -6.30 15.27 -28.32
N MET A 37 -5.36 15.12 -27.39
CA MET A 37 -4.87 13.81 -26.96
C MET A 37 -5.72 13.32 -25.77
N ASP A 38 -6.22 12.09 -25.84
CA ASP A 38 -6.87 11.47 -24.69
C ASP A 38 -5.81 11.20 -23.60
N PRO A 39 -5.85 11.88 -22.43
CA PRO A 39 -4.92 11.65 -21.33
C PRO A 39 -5.02 10.23 -20.74
N ARG A 40 -6.03 9.45 -21.16
CA ARG A 40 -6.25 8.06 -20.75
C ARG A 40 -5.73 7.05 -21.77
N GLY A 41 -5.19 7.48 -22.92
CA GLY A 41 -4.46 6.61 -23.85
C GLY A 41 -5.14 5.26 -24.15
N GLY A 42 -6.44 5.25 -24.43
CA GLY A 42 -7.18 4.00 -24.74
C GLY A 42 -7.47 3.07 -23.55
N GLN A 43 -7.01 3.40 -22.33
CA GLN A 43 -7.48 2.73 -21.12
C GLN A 43 -8.88 3.24 -20.78
N LYS A 44 -9.88 2.51 -21.28
CA LYS A 44 -11.25 2.59 -20.79
C LYS A 44 -11.20 2.65 -19.25
N PRO A 45 -12.02 3.50 -18.61
CA PRO A 45 -12.21 3.44 -17.17
C PRO A 45 -12.92 2.13 -16.83
N THR A 46 -12.20 1.01 -16.87
CA THR A 46 -12.64 -0.16 -16.16
C THR A 46 -12.48 0.24 -14.70
N PRO A 47 -13.57 0.35 -13.92
CA PRO A 47 -13.42 0.40 -12.47
C PRO A 47 -12.69 -0.89 -12.16
N SER A 48 -11.40 -0.85 -11.83
CA SER A 48 -10.66 -2.06 -11.47
C SER A 48 -11.28 -2.54 -10.16
N PRO A 49 -12.22 -3.52 -10.21
CA PRO A 49 -12.99 -3.91 -9.03
C PRO A 49 -12.04 -4.55 -7.99
N TYR A 50 -10.89 -5.00 -8.48
CA TYR A 50 -9.85 -5.70 -7.76
C TYR A 50 -8.95 -4.79 -6.92
N VAL A 51 -9.03 -3.46 -7.03
CA VAL A 51 -8.28 -2.56 -6.14
C VAL A 51 -8.72 -2.75 -4.69
N TYR A 52 -10.03 -2.79 -4.44
CA TYR A 52 -10.58 -3.04 -3.11
C TYR A 52 -10.24 -4.44 -2.61
N LEU A 53 -10.18 -5.43 -3.51
CA LEU A 53 -9.78 -6.81 -3.18
C LEU A 53 -8.32 -6.88 -2.72
N LYS A 54 -7.40 -6.17 -3.39
CA LYS A 54 -5.98 -6.09 -3.00
C LYS A 54 -5.81 -5.51 -1.60
N TRP A 55 -6.50 -4.42 -1.30
CA TRP A 55 -6.46 -3.79 0.02
C TRP A 55 -7.11 -4.66 1.11
N ALA A 56 -8.25 -5.30 0.81
CA ALA A 56 -8.91 -6.20 1.74
C ALA A 56 -8.00 -7.40 2.10
N MET A 57 -7.38 -8.02 1.09
CA MET A 57 -6.52 -9.19 1.30
C MET A 57 -5.23 -8.84 2.04
N LEU A 58 -4.67 -7.63 1.81
CA LEU A 58 -3.52 -7.13 2.56
C LEU A 58 -3.87 -6.85 4.03
N LEU A 59 -5.04 -6.25 4.29
CA LEU A 59 -5.52 -6.00 5.66
C LEU A 59 -5.83 -7.30 6.40
N ILE A 60 -6.46 -8.27 5.73
CA ILE A 60 -6.72 -9.60 6.30
C ILE A 60 -5.40 -10.33 6.59
N GLY A 61 -4.46 -10.35 5.63
CA GLY A 61 -3.15 -10.98 5.81
C GLY A 61 -2.37 -10.35 6.97
N SER A 62 -2.25 -9.03 6.99
CA SER A 62 -1.55 -8.32 8.08
C SER A 62 -2.22 -8.52 9.45
N GLY A 63 -3.56 -8.52 9.51
CA GLY A 63 -4.31 -8.75 10.75
C GLY A 63 -4.14 -10.17 11.28
N VAL A 64 -4.24 -11.18 10.41
CA VAL A 64 -4.00 -12.59 10.79
C VAL A 64 -2.55 -12.78 11.22
N GLY A 65 -1.59 -12.19 10.50
CA GLY A 65 -0.18 -12.21 10.86
C GLY A 65 0.11 -11.62 12.23
N LEU A 66 -0.56 -10.51 12.60
CA LEU A 66 -0.42 -9.88 13.91
C LEU A 66 -0.99 -10.75 15.05
N LEU A 67 -2.16 -11.39 14.82
CA LEU A 67 -2.73 -12.34 15.77
C LEU A 67 -1.79 -13.54 15.96
N PHE A 68 -1.27 -14.10 14.87
CA PHE A 68 -0.34 -15.21 14.91
C PHE A 68 0.97 -14.84 15.60
N ALA A 69 1.53 -13.66 15.32
CA ALA A 69 2.72 -13.15 16.00
C ALA A 69 2.50 -13.04 17.51
N SER A 70 1.35 -12.52 17.93
CA SER A 70 1.01 -12.37 19.35
C SER A 70 0.91 -13.70 20.09
N VAL A 71 0.36 -14.74 19.46
CA VAL A 71 0.29 -16.09 20.03
C VAL A 71 1.67 -16.76 20.01
N PHE A 72 2.42 -16.61 18.92
CA PHE A 72 3.73 -17.23 18.76
C PHE A 72 4.75 -16.66 19.76
N THR A 73 4.78 -15.34 19.94
CA THR A 73 5.60 -14.67 20.94
C THR A 73 5.28 -15.14 22.36
N ARG A 74 3.99 -15.31 22.72
CA ARG A 74 3.59 -15.81 24.04
C ARG A 74 3.92 -17.28 24.29
N THR A 75 3.95 -18.10 23.23
CA THR A 75 4.12 -19.56 23.36
C THR A 75 5.58 -20.00 23.24
N ILE A 76 6.38 -19.33 22.39
CA ILE A 76 7.75 -19.76 22.05
C ILE A 76 8.82 -18.87 22.71
N LEU A 77 8.60 -17.57 22.86
CA LEU A 77 9.56 -16.65 23.49
C LEU A 77 9.13 -16.29 24.91
N VAL A 78 9.40 -17.20 25.86
CA VAL A 78 9.37 -16.90 27.29
C VAL A 78 10.65 -16.12 27.65
N GLY A 79 10.73 -14.85 27.25
CA GLY A 79 11.87 -14.00 27.59
C GLY A 79 12.06 -12.82 26.64
N ASN A 80 11.97 -11.62 27.21
CA ASN A 80 12.18 -10.30 26.60
C ASN A 80 11.20 -9.88 25.48
N GLU A 81 10.28 -8.98 25.87
CA GLU A 81 9.38 -8.28 24.96
C GLU A 81 10.12 -7.31 24.00
N ALA A 82 11.32 -6.87 24.37
CA ALA A 82 12.10 -5.88 23.63
C ALA A 82 12.79 -6.42 22.36
N GLU A 83 13.18 -7.70 22.33
CA GLU A 83 13.73 -8.34 21.11
C GLU A 83 12.62 -8.88 20.18
N ASN A 84 11.40 -9.01 20.69
CA ASN A 84 10.27 -9.56 19.95
C ASN A 84 9.69 -8.61 18.91
N THR A 85 10.01 -7.31 18.94
CA THR A 85 9.42 -6.34 17.99
C THR A 85 9.73 -6.69 16.53
N GLY A 86 10.93 -7.21 16.25
CA GLY A 86 11.31 -7.67 14.91
C GLY A 86 10.44 -8.82 14.40
N ILE A 87 10.00 -9.71 15.29
CA ILE A 87 9.14 -10.86 14.96
C ILE A 87 7.74 -10.38 14.56
N TYR A 88 7.19 -9.39 15.25
CA TYR A 88 5.91 -8.79 14.85
C TYR A 88 5.98 -8.19 13.44
N PHE A 89 7.01 -7.37 13.15
CA PHE A 89 7.17 -6.80 11.82
C PHE A 89 7.36 -7.88 10.75
N ALA A 90 8.18 -8.89 11.00
CA ALA A 90 8.41 -9.98 10.07
C ALA A 90 7.12 -10.76 9.76
N LEU A 91 6.35 -11.18 10.78
CA LEU A 91 5.10 -11.92 10.57
C LEU A 91 4.03 -11.10 9.86
N ILE A 92 3.89 -9.81 10.18
CA ILE A 92 2.95 -8.91 9.50
C ILE A 92 3.32 -8.78 8.02
N PHE A 93 4.59 -8.56 7.69
CA PHE A 93 5.03 -8.44 6.30
C PHE A 93 4.91 -9.75 5.52
N ILE A 94 5.22 -10.90 6.15
CA ILE A 94 5.09 -12.22 5.52
C ILE A 94 3.62 -12.53 5.23
N PHE A 95 2.75 -12.48 6.24
CA PHE A 95 1.33 -12.79 6.05
C PHE A 95 0.60 -11.73 5.21
N GLY A 96 0.95 -10.46 5.36
CA GLY A 96 0.45 -9.39 4.49
C GLY A 96 0.86 -9.58 3.04
N GLY A 97 2.11 -9.99 2.79
CA GLY A 97 2.64 -10.31 1.47
C GLY A 97 1.96 -11.53 0.83
N ILE A 98 1.75 -12.61 1.61
CA ILE A 98 1.00 -13.79 1.17
C ILE A 98 -0.45 -13.41 0.80
N GLY A 99 -1.11 -12.59 1.63
CA GLY A 99 -2.43 -12.05 1.32
C GLY A 99 -2.44 -11.34 -0.03
N LEU A 100 -1.47 -10.46 -0.28
CA LEU A 100 -1.38 -9.75 -1.56
C LEU A 100 -1.12 -10.70 -2.75
N LEU A 101 -0.28 -11.73 -2.57
CA LEU A 101 -0.02 -12.75 -3.61
C LEU A 101 -1.30 -13.51 -3.98
N ILE A 102 -2.09 -13.94 -2.98
CA ILE A 102 -3.36 -14.64 -3.24
C ILE A 102 -4.32 -13.71 -3.98
N SER A 103 -4.38 -12.42 -3.63
CA SER A 103 -5.18 -11.45 -4.37
C SER A 103 -4.79 -11.37 -5.85
N HIS A 104 -3.50 -11.41 -6.17
CA HIS A 104 -3.03 -11.38 -7.55
C HIS A 104 -3.38 -12.68 -8.30
N LEU A 105 -3.29 -13.83 -7.63
CA LEU A 105 -3.66 -15.12 -8.23
C LEU A 105 -5.17 -15.20 -8.52
N ILE A 106 -6.02 -14.65 -7.64
CA ILE A 106 -7.47 -14.58 -7.86
C ILE A 106 -7.79 -13.66 -9.04
N GLU A 107 -7.19 -12.47 -9.08
CA GLU A 107 -7.34 -11.53 -10.20
C GLU A 107 -6.95 -12.18 -11.54
N LYS A 108 -5.84 -12.92 -11.57
CA LYS A 108 -5.39 -13.63 -12.78
C LYS A 108 -6.33 -14.75 -13.22
N LYS A 109 -6.97 -15.46 -12.27
CA LYS A 109 -7.94 -16.54 -12.58
C LYS A 109 -9.24 -16.00 -13.16
N GLU A 110 -9.74 -14.88 -12.62
CA GLU A 110 -10.95 -14.25 -13.14
C GLU A 110 -10.74 -13.67 -14.54
N LEU A 111 -9.55 -13.12 -14.82
CA LEU A 111 -9.21 -12.65 -16.17
C LEU A 111 -9.16 -13.78 -17.21
N HIS A 112 -8.64 -14.96 -16.85
CA HIS A 112 -8.59 -16.12 -17.76
C HIS A 112 -9.95 -16.80 -17.97
N LYS A 113 -10.97 -16.47 -17.16
CA LYS A 113 -12.33 -17.01 -17.31
C LYS A 113 -13.21 -16.19 -18.26
N LEU A 114 -12.71 -15.02 -18.66
CA LEU A 114 -13.41 -14.06 -19.53
C LEU A 114 -12.92 -14.13 -20.99
N ASP A 115 -11.87 -14.92 -21.26
CA ASP A 115 -11.41 -15.36 -22.59
C ASP A 115 -11.96 -16.78 -22.90
#